data_AF-A0A661JTW1-F1
#
_entry.id   AF-A0A661JTW1-F1
#
_cell.length_a   1.000
_cell.length_b   1.000
_cell.length_c   1.000
_cell.angle_alpha   90.00
_cell.angle_beta   90.00
_cell.angle_gamma   90.00
#
_symmetry.space_group_name_H-M   'P 1'
#
loop_
_entity.id
_entity.type
_entity.pdbx_description
1 polymer ?
#
loop_
_entity_poly.entity_id
_entity_poly.type
_entity_poly.pdbx_seq_one_letter_code
_entity_poly.pdbx_strand_id
1 'polypeptide(L)'
;MVLSFGEKLRKEFFGNLPQFAEAIELVDDKEFYRFHADFLSRLGLTFSHGDYAQNKLIPNSDDVAQKLFERSLNYYPNPRAYLGLGMIFQKKRKFEDSVKILKEGINQFPQNDRLNLCLAVSYMNLQQFVEALSCLARCKENRESLYYMACCYRALGNREAERKYLKKYERTAGIG
;
A
#
# COMPACT_ATOMS: atom_id res chain seq x y z
N MET A 1 21.85 17.23 -31.66
CA MET A 1 22.94 17.41 -30.67
C MET A 1 22.40 17.85 -29.30
N VAL A 2 21.57 18.89 -29.22
CA VAL A 2 20.96 19.33 -27.94
C VAL A 2 19.90 18.34 -27.41
N LEU A 3 18.99 17.86 -28.28
CA LEU A 3 17.94 16.90 -27.89
C LEU A 3 18.53 15.60 -27.31
N SER A 4 19.49 15.00 -28.02
CA SER A 4 20.18 13.78 -27.62
C SER A 4 20.95 13.93 -26.31
N PHE A 5 21.52 15.11 -26.04
CA PHE A 5 22.16 15.40 -24.76
C PHE A 5 21.14 15.46 -23.62
N GLY A 6 20.00 16.12 -23.83
CA GLY A 6 18.92 16.19 -22.85
C GLY A 6 18.29 14.82 -22.54
N GLU A 7 18.13 13.96 -23.55
CA GLU A 7 17.69 12.58 -23.36
C GLU A 7 18.68 11.76 -22.53
N LYS A 8 19.98 11.87 -22.84
CA LYS A 8 21.04 11.23 -22.06
C LYS A 8 21.00 11.70 -20.60
N LEU A 9 20.91 13.00 -20.36
CA LEU A 9 20.87 13.55 -19.00
C LEU A 9 19.68 13.03 -18.20
N ARG A 10 18.48 13.01 -18.78
CA ARG A 10 17.29 12.44 -18.12
C ARG A 10 17.45 10.95 -17.83
N LYS A 11 17.94 10.18 -18.81
CA LYS A 11 18.15 8.74 -18.64
C LYS A 11 19.14 8.45 -17.52
N GLU A 12 20.27 9.15 -17.47
CA GLU A 12 21.26 8.99 -16.41
C GLU A 12 20.70 9.44 -15.05
N PHE A 13 19.99 10.58 -14.98
CA PHE A 13 19.40 11.04 -13.72
C PHE A 13 18.39 10.04 -13.15
N PHE A 14 17.39 9.64 -13.93
CA PHE A 14 16.35 8.73 -13.48
C PHE A 14 16.90 7.31 -13.24
N GLY A 15 17.86 6.87 -14.06
CA GLY A 15 18.52 5.57 -13.89
C GLY A 15 19.32 5.46 -12.60
N ASN A 16 19.81 6.59 -12.06
CA ASN A 16 20.59 6.63 -10.81
C ASN A 16 19.77 7.00 -9.56
N LEU A 17 18.48 7.34 -9.70
CA LEU A 17 17.62 7.66 -8.55
C LEU A 17 17.54 6.55 -7.48
N PRO A 18 17.48 5.25 -7.83
CA PRO A 18 17.53 4.18 -6.85
C PRO A 18 18.76 4.27 -5.93
N GLN A 19 19.93 4.49 -6.51
CA GLN A 19 21.20 4.60 -5.78
C GLN A 19 21.18 5.82 -4.85
N PHE A 20 20.65 6.96 -5.31
CA PHE A 20 20.52 8.14 -4.46
C PHE A 20 19.58 7.91 -3.28
N ALA A 21 18.46 7.23 -3.50
CA ALA A 21 17.52 6.90 -2.44
C ALA A 21 18.10 5.92 -1.41
N GLU A 22 18.90 4.94 -1.87
CA GLU A 22 19.58 3.99 -1.00
C GLU A 22 20.72 4.64 -0.20
N ALA A 23 21.44 5.59 -0.81
CA ALA A 23 22.54 6.32 -0.19
C ALA A 23 22.11 7.41 0.81
N ILE A 24 20.82 7.57 1.09
CA ILE A 24 20.34 8.52 2.11
C ILE A 24 20.91 8.13 3.47
N GLU A 25 21.68 9.03 4.06
CA GLU A 25 22.15 8.96 5.44
C GLU A 25 21.32 9.91 6.30
N LEU A 26 20.80 9.40 7.42
CA LEU A 26 20.03 10.16 8.38
C LEU A 26 20.79 10.17 9.70
N VAL A 27 20.77 11.30 10.40
CA VAL A 27 21.44 11.44 11.70
C VAL A 27 20.91 10.38 12.68
N ASP A 28 21.81 9.74 13.42
CA ASP A 28 21.41 8.78 14.46
C ASP A 28 21.07 9.51 15.76
N ASP A 29 19.92 10.17 15.75
CA ASP A 29 19.37 10.88 16.90
C ASP A 29 17.88 10.55 17.05
N LYS A 30 17.56 9.98 18.23
CA LYS A 30 16.23 9.48 18.59
C LYS A 30 15.15 10.57 18.56
N GLU A 31 15.51 11.84 18.79
CA GLU A 31 14.57 12.95 18.68
C GLU A 31 14.00 13.08 17.27
N PHE A 32 14.78 12.67 16.26
CA PHE A 32 14.39 12.77 14.84
C PHE A 32 13.77 11.51 14.25
N TYR A 33 13.76 10.36 14.96
CA TYR A 33 13.34 9.07 14.39
C TYR A 33 11.92 9.09 13.81
N ARG A 34 10.98 9.78 14.46
CA ARG A 34 9.61 9.91 13.92
C ARG A 34 9.59 10.69 12.60
N PHE A 35 10.45 11.70 12.46
CA PHE A 35 10.59 12.49 11.24
C PHE A 35 11.31 11.71 10.14
N HIS A 36 12.33 10.92 10.50
CA HIS A 36 12.98 9.98 9.58
C HIS A 36 11.99 8.96 9.04
N ALA A 37 11.17 8.36 9.91
CA ALA A 37 10.12 7.44 9.49
C ALA A 37 9.11 8.12 8.54
N ASP A 38 8.63 9.33 8.86
CA ASP A 38 7.71 10.06 7.98
C ASP A 38 8.36 10.38 6.62
N PHE A 39 9.58 10.93 6.62
CA PHE A 39 10.33 11.26 5.41
C PHE A 39 10.53 10.03 4.50
N LEU A 40 11.09 8.95 5.04
CA LEU A 40 11.35 7.71 4.29
C LEU A 40 10.04 7.10 3.76
N SER A 41 8.96 7.11 4.55
CA SER A 41 7.66 6.61 4.09
C SER A 41 7.06 7.46 2.97
N ARG A 42 7.27 8.77 2.96
CA ARG A 42 6.83 9.65 1.87
C ARG A 42 7.65 9.42 0.61
N LEU A 43 8.97 9.25 0.76
CA LEU A 43 9.84 8.91 -0.37
C LEU A 43 9.47 7.53 -0.94
N GLY A 44 9.20 6.52 -0.10
CA GLY A 44 8.73 5.22 -0.57
C GLY A 44 7.43 5.28 -1.38
N LEU A 45 6.53 6.23 -1.07
CA LEU A 45 5.32 6.44 -1.87
C LEU A 45 5.64 6.95 -3.28
N THR A 46 6.64 7.82 -3.46
CA THR A 46 6.96 8.34 -4.80
C THR A 46 7.42 7.21 -5.73
N PHE A 47 8.21 6.26 -5.20
CA PHE A 47 8.69 5.09 -5.93
C PHE A 47 7.64 3.99 -6.15
N SER A 48 6.59 3.89 -5.32
CA SER A 48 5.57 2.83 -5.44
C SER A 48 4.28 3.26 -6.15
N HIS A 49 3.72 4.42 -5.80
CA HIS A 49 2.41 4.88 -6.27
C HIS A 49 2.41 6.33 -6.78
N GLY A 50 3.56 7.02 -6.73
CA GLY A 50 3.73 8.39 -7.20
C GLY A 50 4.43 8.48 -8.54
N ASP A 51 4.99 9.67 -8.82
CA ASP A 51 5.54 10.01 -10.13
C ASP A 51 6.70 9.11 -10.58
N TYR A 52 7.50 8.60 -9.63
CA TYR A 52 8.63 7.72 -9.96
C TYR A 52 8.18 6.31 -10.32
N ALA A 53 7.07 5.85 -9.76
CA ALA A 53 6.53 4.53 -10.07
C ALA A 53 6.13 4.35 -11.55
N GLN A 54 5.71 5.44 -12.20
CA GLN A 54 5.29 5.43 -13.60
C GLN A 54 6.42 5.72 -14.58
N ASN A 55 7.60 6.12 -14.08
CA ASN A 55 8.73 6.48 -14.91
C ASN A 55 9.56 5.23 -15.27
N LYS A 56 9.44 4.79 -16.52
CA LYS A 56 10.17 3.63 -17.07
C LYS A 56 11.69 3.76 -17.05
N LEU A 57 12.23 4.98 -16.88
CA LEU A 57 13.67 5.20 -16.77
C LEU A 57 14.21 4.90 -15.38
N ILE A 58 13.34 4.71 -14.38
CA ILE A 58 13.71 4.35 -13.01
C ILE A 58 13.59 2.83 -12.86
N PRO A 59 14.71 2.09 -12.79
CA PRO A 59 14.66 0.65 -12.63
C PRO A 59 14.25 0.28 -11.20
N ASN A 60 13.61 -0.89 -11.06
CA ASN A 60 13.33 -1.55 -9.78
C ASN A 60 12.64 -0.64 -8.73
N SER A 61 11.75 0.25 -9.17
CA SER A 61 11.09 1.24 -8.31
C SER A 61 10.35 0.61 -7.12
N ASP A 62 9.68 -0.52 -7.32
CA ASP A 62 9.02 -1.27 -6.23
C ASP A 62 10.00 -1.77 -5.17
N ASP A 63 11.21 -2.18 -5.56
CA ASP A 63 12.23 -2.68 -4.62
C ASP A 63 12.84 -1.52 -3.82
N VAL A 64 13.07 -0.37 -4.45
CA VAL A 64 13.48 0.85 -3.76
C VAL A 64 12.41 1.28 -2.75
N ALA A 65 11.14 1.31 -3.17
CA ALA A 65 10.04 1.65 -2.28
C ALA A 65 9.96 0.71 -1.08
N GLN A 66 10.11 -0.60 -1.30
CA GLN A 66 10.12 -1.60 -0.25
C GLN A 66 11.22 -1.32 0.78
N LYS A 67 12.47 -1.13 0.34
CA LYS A 67 13.60 -0.80 1.23
C LYS A 67 13.35 0.49 2.02
N LEU A 68 12.77 1.50 1.39
CA LEU A 68 12.45 2.77 2.05
C LEU A 68 11.37 2.62 3.14
N PHE A 69 10.33 1.81 2.88
CA PHE A 69 9.32 1.52 3.88
C PHE A 69 9.86 0.66 5.03
N GLU A 70 10.70 -0.33 4.75
CA GLU A 70 11.39 -1.13 5.78
C GLU A 70 12.29 -0.23 6.66
N ARG A 71 13.10 0.64 6.04
CA ARG A 71 13.90 1.63 6.77
C ARG A 71 13.04 2.58 7.59
N SER A 72 11.89 3.01 7.07
CA SER A 72 10.94 3.85 7.82
C SER A 72 10.48 3.16 9.11
N LEU A 73 10.09 1.89 9.03
CA LEU A 73 9.63 1.10 10.18
C LEU A 73 10.74 0.78 11.19
N ASN A 74 12.00 0.73 10.75
CA ASN A 74 13.14 0.59 11.66
C ASN A 74 13.32 1.82 12.57
N TYR A 75 12.87 3.00 12.16
CA TYR A 75 12.93 4.22 12.99
C TYR A 75 11.70 4.39 13.88
N TYR A 76 10.49 4.23 13.32
CA TYR A 76 9.25 4.43 14.07
C TYR A 76 8.04 3.77 13.38
N PRO A 77 7.05 3.24 14.12
CA PRO A 77 5.81 2.73 13.53
C PRO A 77 5.11 3.78 12.65
N ASN A 78 4.87 3.44 11.39
CA ASN A 78 4.30 4.36 10.43
C ASN A 78 3.21 3.68 9.59
N PRO A 79 1.94 4.16 9.62
CA PRO A 79 0.84 3.48 8.93
C PRO A 79 1.01 3.50 7.41
N ARG A 80 1.68 4.52 6.84
CA ARG A 80 1.96 4.60 5.42
C ARG A 80 2.97 3.55 4.98
N ALA A 81 4.00 3.30 5.80
CA ALA A 81 5.00 2.28 5.51
C ALA A 81 4.42 0.87 5.59
N TYR A 82 3.62 0.57 6.63
CA TYR A 82 2.89 -0.71 6.71
C TYR A 82 1.97 -0.93 5.51
N LEU A 83 1.20 0.10 5.12
CA LEU A 83 0.32 0.05 3.95
C LEU A 83 1.13 -0.19 2.66
N GLY A 84 2.21 0.59 2.47
CA GLY A 84 3.07 0.50 1.30
C GLY A 84 3.68 -0.88 1.12
N LEU A 85 4.19 -1.49 2.19
CA LEU A 85 4.70 -2.86 2.17
C LEU A 85 3.60 -3.88 1.88
N GLY A 86 2.43 -3.74 2.51
CA GLY A 86 1.27 -4.59 2.24
C GLY A 86 0.89 -4.60 0.76
N MET A 87 0.84 -3.43 0.13
CA MET A 87 0.52 -3.27 -1.29
C MET A 87 1.63 -3.82 -2.20
N ILE A 88 2.91 -3.61 -1.87
CA ILE A 88 4.03 -4.18 -2.64
C ILE A 88 3.99 -5.71 -2.59
N PHE A 89 3.77 -6.31 -1.42
CA PHE A 89 3.64 -7.76 -1.29
C PHE A 89 2.44 -8.30 -2.08
N GLN A 90 1.29 -7.61 -2.08
CA GLN A 90 0.15 -7.95 -2.93
C GLN A 90 0.50 -7.91 -4.42
N LYS A 91 1.19 -6.85 -4.88
CA LYS A 91 1.66 -6.73 -6.27
C LYS A 91 2.59 -7.88 -6.67
N LYS A 92 3.44 -8.32 -5.74
CA LYS A 92 4.32 -9.48 -5.87
C LYS A 92 3.61 -10.84 -5.65
N ARG A 93 2.28 -10.86 -5.42
CA ARG A 93 1.47 -12.03 -5.08
C ARG A 93 1.92 -12.79 -3.83
N LYS A 94 2.64 -12.12 -2.93
CA LYS A 94 3.07 -12.65 -1.63
C LYS A 94 2.03 -12.29 -0.56
N PHE A 95 0.86 -12.91 -0.63
CA PHE A 95 -0.28 -12.49 0.18
C PHE A 95 -0.10 -12.78 1.68
N GLU A 96 0.61 -13.86 2.03
CA GLU A 96 0.95 -14.21 3.41
C GLU A 96 1.89 -13.18 4.04
N ASP A 97 2.92 -12.74 3.32
CA ASP A 97 3.83 -11.67 3.77
C ASP A 97 3.07 -10.35 3.94
N SER A 98 2.13 -10.07 3.02
CA SER A 98 1.23 -8.92 3.13
C SER A 98 0.36 -8.98 4.39
N VAL A 99 -0.24 -10.13 4.69
CA VAL A 99 -1.04 -10.34 5.92
C VAL A 99 -0.18 -10.09 7.15
N LYS A 100 1.05 -10.63 7.19
CA LYS A 100 1.96 -10.47 8.32
C LYS A 100 2.26 -9.00 8.61
N ILE A 101 2.74 -8.24 7.61
CA ILE A 101 3.13 -6.85 7.80
C ILE A 101 1.92 -5.94 8.12
N LEU A 102 0.75 -6.21 7.52
CA LEU A 102 -0.45 -5.43 7.76
C LEU A 102 -1.05 -5.71 9.15
N LYS A 103 -0.95 -6.94 9.67
CA LYS A 103 -1.32 -7.25 11.05
C LYS A 103 -0.46 -6.50 12.06
N GLU A 104 0.85 -6.43 11.84
CA GLU A 104 1.74 -5.62 12.66
C GLU A 104 1.31 -4.15 12.64
N GLY A 105 1.00 -3.60 11.46
CA GLY A 105 0.49 -2.25 11.32
C GLY A 105 -0.84 -2.01 12.04
N ILE A 106 -1.79 -2.95 11.96
CA ILE A 106 -3.10 -2.84 12.63
C ILE A 106 -2.97 -2.93 14.15
N ASN A 107 -2.00 -3.68 14.68
CA ASN A 107 -1.75 -3.69 16.12
C ASN A 107 -1.34 -2.30 16.65
N GLN A 108 -0.64 -1.51 15.82
CA GLN A 108 -0.25 -0.14 16.15
C GLN A 108 -1.36 0.88 15.82
N PHE A 109 -2.12 0.63 14.75
CA PHE A 109 -3.11 1.55 14.20
C PHE A 109 -4.45 0.84 13.94
N PRO A 110 -5.17 0.38 14.98
CA PRO A 110 -6.31 -0.53 14.83
C PRO A 110 -7.50 0.05 14.05
N GLN A 111 -7.66 1.37 14.08
CA GLN A 111 -8.74 2.10 13.42
C GLN A 111 -8.34 2.67 12.04
N ASN A 112 -7.21 2.24 11.48
CA ASN A 112 -6.79 2.71 10.17
C ASN A 112 -7.56 1.98 9.07
N ASP A 113 -8.52 2.66 8.44
CA ASP A 113 -9.35 2.12 7.36
C ASP A 113 -8.52 1.52 6.21
N ARG A 114 -7.43 2.19 5.81
CA ARG A 114 -6.62 1.74 4.67
C ARG A 114 -5.87 0.45 4.98
N LEU A 115 -5.34 0.31 6.20
CA LEU A 115 -4.68 -0.92 6.62
C LEU A 115 -5.67 -2.09 6.71
N ASN A 116 -6.85 -1.86 7.31
CA ASN A 116 -7.89 -2.89 7.40
C ASN A 116 -8.40 -3.31 6.00
N LEU A 117 -8.61 -2.35 5.10
CA LEU A 117 -9.02 -2.61 3.72
C LEU A 117 -7.94 -3.38 2.95
N CYS A 118 -6.68 -2.96 3.04
CA CYS A 118 -5.56 -3.65 2.40
C CYS A 118 -5.42 -5.08 2.94
N LEU A 119 -5.57 -5.29 4.26
CA LEU A 119 -5.51 -6.62 4.86
C LEU A 119 -6.67 -7.51 4.36
N ALA A 120 -7.88 -6.94 4.25
CA ALA A 120 -9.01 -7.64 3.68
C ALA A 120 -8.73 -8.13 2.25
N VAL A 121 -8.13 -7.29 1.41
CA VAL A 121 -7.74 -7.67 0.04
C VAL A 121 -6.72 -8.82 0.05
N SER A 122 -5.74 -8.81 0.94
CA SER A 122 -4.81 -9.95 1.08
C SER A 122 -5.53 -11.23 1.47
N TYR A 123 -6.45 -11.16 2.42
CA TYR A 123 -7.28 -12.30 2.83
C TYR A 123 -8.19 -12.81 1.72
N MET A 124 -8.80 -11.92 0.93
CA MET A 124 -9.61 -12.32 -0.22
C MET A 124 -8.79 -13.08 -1.27
N ASN A 125 -7.55 -12.66 -1.53
CA ASN A 125 -6.65 -13.36 -2.46
C ASN A 125 -6.24 -14.74 -1.93
N LEU A 126 -6.20 -14.90 -0.60
CA LEU A 126 -5.99 -16.19 0.08
C LEU A 126 -7.27 -17.02 0.23
N GLN A 127 -8.41 -16.55 -0.30
CA GLN A 127 -9.74 -17.16 -0.14
C GLN A 127 -10.22 -17.25 1.32
N GLN A 128 -9.64 -16.46 2.22
CA GLN A 128 -9.98 -16.33 3.63
C GLN A 128 -11.08 -15.26 3.80
N PHE A 129 -12.26 -15.54 3.28
CA PHE A 129 -13.34 -14.55 3.15
C PHE A 129 -13.96 -14.11 4.48
N VAL A 130 -13.94 -14.96 5.51
CA VAL A 130 -14.45 -14.63 6.84
C VAL A 130 -13.54 -13.60 7.52
N GLU A 131 -12.23 -13.82 7.44
CA GLU A 131 -11.22 -12.90 7.95
C GLU A 131 -11.25 -11.58 7.18
N ALA A 132 -11.42 -11.63 5.86
CA ALA A 132 -11.60 -10.44 5.04
C ALA A 132 -12.81 -9.61 5.51
N LEU A 133 -13.97 -10.24 5.73
CA LEU A 133 -15.16 -9.57 6.26
C LEU A 133 -14.92 -8.97 7.65
N SER A 134 -14.16 -9.65 8.51
CA SER A 134 -13.83 -9.13 9.85
C SER A 134 -13.00 -7.84 9.78
N CYS A 135 -12.11 -7.73 8.79
CA CYS A 135 -11.32 -6.52 8.54
C CYS A 135 -12.20 -5.42 7.94
N LEU A 136 -13.02 -5.76 6.94
CA LEU A 136 -13.92 -4.80 6.27
C LEU A 136 -14.94 -4.19 7.24
N ALA A 137 -15.42 -4.95 8.23
CA ALA A 137 -16.34 -4.47 9.25
C ALA A 137 -15.74 -3.38 10.16
N ARG A 138 -14.41 -3.26 10.21
CA ARG A 138 -13.69 -2.21 10.95
C ARG A 138 -13.44 -0.97 10.10
N CYS A 139 -13.64 -1.05 8.78
CA CYS A 139 -13.49 0.09 7.89
C CYS A 139 -14.76 0.94 7.90
N LYS A 140 -14.60 2.25 7.71
CA LYS A 140 -15.73 3.10 7.29
C LYS A 140 -16.39 2.53 6.02
N GLU A 141 -17.74 2.45 6.04
CA GLU A 141 -18.50 2.06 4.84
C GLU A 141 -18.22 3.10 3.73
N ASN A 142 -17.58 2.64 2.66
CA ASN A 142 -17.31 3.40 1.46
C ASN A 142 -17.50 2.48 0.25
N ARG A 143 -17.39 3.04 -0.95
CA ARG A 143 -17.64 2.30 -2.19
C ARG A 143 -16.75 1.04 -2.31
N GLU A 144 -15.47 1.12 -1.98
CA GLU A 144 -14.54 -0.02 -2.05
C GLU A 144 -14.87 -1.10 -1.00
N SER A 145 -15.07 -0.69 0.25
CA SER A 145 -15.35 -1.64 1.34
C SER A 145 -16.69 -2.36 1.14
N LEU A 146 -17.72 -1.66 0.67
CA LEU A 146 -19.02 -2.25 0.32
C LEU A 146 -18.91 -3.25 -0.84
N TYR A 147 -18.13 -2.90 -1.88
CA TYR A 147 -17.89 -3.81 -3.01
C TYR A 147 -17.17 -5.09 -2.56
N TYR A 148 -16.11 -4.96 -1.77
CA TYR A 148 -15.37 -6.12 -1.26
C TYR A 148 -16.21 -6.97 -0.30
N MET A 149 -17.07 -6.37 0.53
CA MET A 149 -18.02 -7.12 1.37
C MET A 149 -18.97 -7.96 0.51
N ALA A 150 -19.55 -7.37 -0.54
CA ALA A 150 -20.41 -8.10 -1.47
C ALA A 150 -19.67 -9.28 -2.14
N CYS A 151 -18.44 -9.05 -2.60
CA CYS A 151 -17.60 -10.11 -3.18
C CYS A 151 -17.32 -11.25 -2.18
N CYS A 152 -17.05 -10.94 -0.91
CA CYS A 152 -16.84 -11.95 0.13
C CYS A 152 -18.12 -12.76 0.40
N TYR A 153 -19.27 -12.10 0.56
CA TYR A 153 -20.54 -12.81 0.78
C TYR A 153 -20.95 -13.68 -0.41
N ARG A 154 -20.68 -13.23 -1.64
CA ARG A 154 -20.85 -14.04 -2.85
C ARG A 154 -20.00 -15.31 -2.80
N ALA A 155 -18.72 -15.19 -2.46
CA ALA A 155 -17.80 -16.31 -2.36
C ALA A 155 -18.22 -17.31 -1.26
N LEU A 156 -18.83 -16.82 -0.18
CA LEU A 156 -19.39 -17.62 0.91
C LEU A 156 -20.79 -18.18 0.61
N GLY A 157 -21.37 -17.90 -0.56
CA GLY A 157 -22.72 -18.35 -0.93
C GLY A 157 -23.87 -17.62 -0.21
N ASN A 158 -23.60 -16.56 0.56
CA ASN A 158 -24.61 -15.80 1.27
C ASN A 158 -25.25 -14.74 0.37
N ARG A 159 -26.21 -15.18 -0.46
CA ARG A 159 -26.91 -14.33 -1.44
C ARG A 159 -27.72 -13.19 -0.81
N GLU A 160 -28.20 -13.35 0.41
CA GLU A 160 -28.96 -12.30 1.09
C GLU A 160 -28.06 -11.13 1.48
N ALA A 161 -26.94 -11.43 2.14
CA ALA A 161 -25.96 -10.42 2.51
C ALA A 161 -25.31 -9.79 1.27
N GLU A 162 -24.96 -10.58 0.26
CA GLU A 162 -24.45 -10.08 -1.03
C GLU A 162 -25.39 -9.01 -1.62
N ARG A 163 -26.69 -9.32 -1.80
CA ARG A 163 -27.67 -8.36 -2.33
C ARG A 163 -27.79 -7.10 -1.47
N LYS A 164 -27.75 -7.24 -0.14
CA LYS A 164 -27.78 -6.11 0.79
C LYS A 164 -26.62 -5.15 0.55
N TYR A 165 -25.39 -5.68 0.44
CA TYR A 165 -24.19 -4.85 0.25
C TYR A 165 -24.05 -4.31 -1.18
N LEU A 166 -24.48 -5.05 -2.20
CA LEU A 166 -24.55 -4.54 -3.57
C LEU A 166 -25.51 -3.34 -3.68
N LYS A 167 -26.69 -3.43 -3.08
CA LYS A 167 -27.64 -2.30 -3.07
C LYS A 167 -27.06 -1.06 -2.38
N LYS A 168 -26.29 -1.24 -1.29
CA LYS A 168 -25.57 -0.14 -0.64
C LYS A 168 -24.50 0.45 -1.56
N TYR A 169 -23.72 -0.40 -2.22
CA TYR A 169 -22.68 -0.02 -3.18
C TYR A 169 -23.26 0.81 -4.35
N GLU A 170 -24.37 0.36 -4.95
CA GLU A 170 -25.05 1.06 -6.06
C GLU A 170 -25.55 2.44 -5.65
N ARG A 171 -26.15 2.55 -4.45
CA ARG A 171 -26.58 3.85 -3.90
C ARG A 171 -25.43 4.83 -3.74
N THR A 172 -24.24 4.36 -3.34
CA THR A 172 -23.04 5.22 -3.27
C THR A 172 -22.48 5.62 -4.64
N ALA A 173 -22.91 4.95 -5.72
CA ALA A 173 -22.47 5.25 -7.08
C ALA A 173 -23.36 6.27 -7.81
N GLY A 174 -24.46 6.73 -7.20
CA GLY A 174 -25.45 7.61 -7.86
C GLY A 174 -26.23 6.93 -8.99
N ILE A 175 -26.20 5.59 -9.04
CA ILE A 175 -26.97 4.79 -9.99
C ILE A 175 -28.22 4.34 -9.23
N GLY A 176 -29.24 5.20 -9.23
CA GLY A 176 -30.55 4.96 -8.65
C GLY A 176 -31.64 5.13 -9.69
#